data_AF-A0A3P7JBT4-F1
#
_entry.id   AF-A0A3P7JBT4-F1
#
_cell.length_a   1.000
_cell.length_b   1.000
_cell.length_c   1.000
_cell.angle_alpha   90.00
_cell.angle_beta   90.00
_cell.angle_gamma   90.00
#
_symmetry.space_group_name_H-M   'P 1'
#
loop_
_entity.id
_entity.type
_entity.pdbx_description
1 polymer ?
#
loop_
_entity_poly.entity_id
_entity_poly.type
_entity_poly.pdbx_seq_one_letter_code
_entity_poly.pdbx_strand_id
1 'polypeptide(L)'
;MVQNLVVEWKTSNSVKLRWEYNGPTHVGFYLNHTGKKEYFDHTLAMKSMTTPGFKHELDEGSREYLWTNLRPYMQYTFHVGVRSLPPGARQYWPKEVVIVTDPTGPPFVFPPELDEVITIGLASRPGQVVVRLRPASEEYGPISHYWLIVVPGNYSKDDVVNMGSAELEAATIARRKALGRQLSVSPTKKVISELISAYRRSLRNL
;
A
#
# COMPACT_ATOMS: atom_id res chain seq x y z
N MET A 1 -7.12 -33.01 25.07
CA MET A 1 -6.18 -31.85 24.96
C MET A 1 -6.58 -31.03 23.73
N VAL A 2 -6.21 -29.75 23.62
CA VAL A 2 -6.38 -29.02 22.34
C VAL A 2 -5.48 -29.66 21.29
N GLN A 3 -6.06 -29.96 20.12
CA GLN A 3 -5.40 -30.59 18.99
C GLN A 3 -5.77 -29.83 17.72
N ASN A 4 -4.97 -30.01 16.65
CA ASN A 4 -5.27 -29.46 15.33
C ASN A 4 -5.62 -27.97 15.34
N LEU A 5 -4.92 -27.17 16.16
CA LEU A 5 -5.06 -25.72 16.14
C LEU A 5 -4.51 -25.19 14.82
N VAL A 6 -5.40 -24.66 13.99
CA VAL A 6 -5.09 -24.16 12.66
C VAL A 6 -5.72 -22.79 12.44
N VAL A 7 -5.12 -22.04 11.51
CA VAL A 7 -5.70 -20.82 10.97
C VAL A 7 -6.51 -21.23 9.75
N GLU A 8 -7.83 -21.08 9.84
CA GLU A 8 -8.75 -21.43 8.76
C GLU A 8 -8.67 -20.40 7.62
N TRP A 9 -8.65 -19.11 7.99
CA TRP A 9 -8.38 -18.01 7.09
C TRP A 9 -7.88 -16.79 7.86
N LYS A 10 -7.28 -15.85 7.14
CA LYS A 10 -6.82 -14.56 7.66
C LYS A 10 -7.03 -13.46 6.63
N THR A 11 -7.08 -12.23 7.11
CA THR A 11 -7.03 -11.00 6.31
C THR A 11 -6.03 -10.02 6.95
N SER A 12 -6.07 -8.75 6.55
CA SER A 12 -5.26 -7.69 7.17
C SER A 12 -5.71 -7.34 8.59
N ASN A 13 -6.96 -7.62 8.96
CA ASN A 13 -7.53 -7.18 10.25
C ASN A 13 -8.24 -8.30 11.04
N SER A 14 -8.22 -9.53 10.54
CA SER A 14 -8.91 -10.65 11.18
C SER A 14 -8.25 -12.00 10.93
N VAL A 15 -8.44 -12.91 11.88
CA VAL A 15 -7.91 -14.28 11.86
C VAL A 15 -8.98 -15.21 12.44
N LYS A 16 -9.39 -16.22 11.66
CA LYS A 16 -10.26 -17.28 12.15
C LYS A 16 -9.42 -18.49 12.56
N LEU A 17 -9.54 -18.87 13.83
CA LEU A 17 -8.91 -20.05 14.41
C LEU A 17 -9.92 -21.19 14.47
N ARG A 18 -9.45 -22.40 14.23
CA ARG A 18 -10.20 -23.64 14.44
C ARG A 18 -9.33 -24.64 15.20
N TRP A 19 -9.90 -25.37 16.13
CA TRP A 19 -9.21 -26.42 16.88
C TRP A 19 -10.14 -27.58 17.20
N GLU A 20 -9.53 -28.70 17.54
CA GLU A 20 -10.22 -29.90 18.01
C GLU A 20 -9.90 -30.12 19.49
N TYR A 21 -10.80 -30.84 20.17
CA TYR A 21 -10.65 -31.14 21.58
C TYR A 21 -11.22 -32.51 21.90
N ASN A 22 -10.37 -33.37 22.46
CA ASN A 22 -10.66 -34.74 22.88
C ASN A 22 -10.39 -34.98 24.37
N GLY A 23 -10.44 -33.93 25.19
CA GLY A 23 -10.21 -34.03 26.63
C GLY A 23 -11.48 -34.27 27.44
N PRO A 24 -11.39 -34.08 28.78
CA PRO A 24 -12.52 -34.20 29.69
C PRO A 24 -13.72 -33.32 29.31
N THR A 25 -14.91 -33.76 29.68
CA THR A 25 -16.14 -32.97 29.61
C THR A 25 -16.17 -31.90 30.71
N HIS A 26 -17.06 -30.91 30.58
CA HIS A 26 -17.22 -29.78 31.52
C HIS A 26 -16.00 -28.83 31.54
N VAL A 27 -15.56 -28.43 30.35
CA VAL A 27 -14.43 -27.50 30.16
C VAL A 27 -14.86 -26.28 29.35
N GLY A 28 -14.24 -25.13 29.60
CA GLY A 28 -14.30 -23.97 28.72
C GLY A 28 -12.97 -23.78 27.99
N PHE A 29 -12.96 -22.89 27.01
CA PHE A 29 -11.72 -22.45 26.36
C PHE A 29 -11.38 -21.04 26.78
N TYR A 30 -10.09 -20.71 26.73
CA TYR A 30 -9.67 -19.33 26.75
C TYR A 30 -8.67 -19.10 25.64
N LEU A 31 -8.81 -17.96 24.99
CA LEU A 31 -7.94 -17.52 23.92
C LEU A 31 -7.17 -16.31 24.40
N ASN A 32 -5.91 -16.23 24.04
CA ASN A 32 -5.10 -15.04 24.22
C ASN A 32 -4.33 -14.77 22.93
N HIS A 33 -4.02 -13.51 22.66
CA HIS A 33 -3.09 -13.17 21.59
C HIS A 33 -2.16 -12.06 22.02
N THR A 34 -0.91 -12.14 21.56
CA THR A 34 0.05 -11.04 21.64
C THR A 34 0.49 -10.68 20.23
N GLY A 35 0.76 -9.41 20.00
CA GLY A 35 1.20 -8.92 18.70
C GLY A 35 2.55 -8.22 18.79
N LYS A 36 3.39 -8.35 17.77
CA LYS A 36 4.63 -7.58 17.62
C LYS A 36 4.89 -7.24 16.16
N LYS A 37 5.50 -6.08 15.91
CA LYS A 37 5.93 -5.64 14.58
C LYS A 37 7.05 -4.61 14.69
N GLU A 38 7.90 -4.59 13.67
CA GLU A 38 8.85 -3.53 13.40
C GLU A 38 8.60 -2.99 11.99
N TYR A 39 8.70 -1.68 11.79
CA TYR A 39 8.43 -1.04 10.51
C TYR A 39 9.18 0.29 10.40
N PHE A 40 9.41 0.75 9.17
CA PHE A 40 9.89 2.10 8.89
C PHE A 40 8.73 3.08 8.82
N ASP A 41 8.85 4.20 9.53
CA ASP A 41 7.88 5.30 9.38
C ASP A 41 8.19 6.20 8.17
N HIS A 42 7.40 7.25 8.01
CA HIS A 42 7.56 8.21 6.91
C HIS A 42 8.84 9.05 6.96
N THR A 43 9.60 8.99 8.05
CA THR A 43 10.93 9.60 8.18
C THR A 43 12.05 8.58 7.97
N LEU A 44 11.68 7.34 7.58
CA LEU A 44 12.57 6.18 7.49
C LEU A 44 13.19 5.79 8.84
N ALA A 45 12.55 6.18 9.95
CA ALA A 45 12.94 5.75 11.28
C ALA A 45 12.31 4.40 11.59
N MET A 46 13.12 3.48 12.13
CA MET A 46 12.62 2.20 12.63
C MET A 46 11.76 2.40 13.87
N LYS A 47 10.57 1.82 13.86
CA LYS A 47 9.64 1.78 14.99
C LYS A 47 9.26 0.35 15.31
N SER A 48 9.09 0.07 16.60
CA SER A 48 8.53 -1.17 17.10
C SER A 48 7.15 -0.93 17.70
N MET A 49 6.28 -1.93 17.59
CA MET A 49 4.95 -1.90 18.16
C MET A 49 4.62 -3.28 18.73
N THR A 50 4.01 -3.28 19.91
CA THR A 50 3.49 -4.48 20.55
C THR A 50 2.02 -4.28 20.91
N THR A 51 1.24 -5.36 20.89
CA THR A 51 -0.16 -5.37 21.35
C THR A 51 -0.24 -6.16 22.65
N PRO A 52 -0.88 -5.61 23.70
CA PRO A 52 -1.03 -6.31 24.97
C PRO A 52 -1.84 -7.61 24.80
N GLY A 53 -1.66 -8.54 25.74
CA GLY A 53 -2.38 -9.80 25.76
C GLY A 53 -3.87 -9.61 26.02
N PHE A 54 -4.73 -9.94 25.05
CA PHE A 54 -6.19 -9.92 25.23
C PHE A 54 -6.71 -11.33 25.49
N LYS A 55 -7.19 -11.58 26.71
CA LYS A 55 -7.83 -12.84 27.06
C LYS A 55 -9.33 -12.80 26.73
N HIS A 56 -9.80 -13.83 26.06
CA HIS A 56 -11.22 -14.07 25.83
C HIS A 56 -11.61 -15.47 26.29
N GLU A 57 -12.78 -15.64 26.89
CA GLU A 57 -13.25 -16.94 27.39
C GLU A 57 -14.43 -17.42 26.57
N LEU A 58 -14.45 -18.71 26.28
CA LEU A 58 -15.48 -19.37 25.49
C LEU A 58 -16.07 -20.58 26.24
N ASP A 59 -17.26 -20.97 25.80
CA ASP A 59 -18.00 -22.11 26.32
C ASP A 59 -17.48 -23.45 25.76
N GLU A 60 -17.94 -24.54 26.37
CA GLU A 60 -17.51 -25.91 26.09
C GLU A 60 -17.70 -26.37 24.64
N GLY A 61 -18.73 -25.86 23.96
CA GLY A 61 -19.03 -26.21 22.57
C GLY A 61 -18.13 -25.51 21.54
N SER A 62 -17.38 -24.48 21.94
CA SER A 62 -16.65 -23.63 21.00
C SER A 62 -15.42 -24.35 20.43
N ARG A 63 -15.34 -24.46 19.10
CA ARG A 63 -14.20 -25.07 18.37
C ARG A 63 -13.57 -24.12 17.35
N GLU A 64 -14.15 -22.94 17.22
CA GLU A 64 -13.67 -21.89 16.35
C GLU A 64 -13.87 -20.52 16.99
N TYR A 65 -13.04 -19.56 16.59
CA TYR A 65 -13.18 -18.18 17.03
C TYR A 65 -12.59 -17.23 15.99
N LEU A 66 -13.26 -16.12 15.76
CA LEU A 66 -12.82 -15.05 14.87
C LEU A 66 -12.28 -13.88 15.69
N TRP A 67 -10.98 -13.65 15.60
CA TRP A 67 -10.37 -12.41 16.07
C TRP A 67 -10.57 -11.31 15.02
N THR A 68 -11.12 -10.18 15.43
CA THR A 68 -11.31 -8.98 14.61
C THR A 68 -10.50 -7.81 15.17
N ASN A 69 -10.41 -6.71 14.42
CA ASN A 69 -9.71 -5.48 14.80
C ASN A 69 -8.20 -5.70 15.05
N LEU A 70 -7.61 -6.68 14.37
CA LEU A 70 -6.17 -6.87 14.34
C LEU A 70 -5.51 -5.81 13.46
N ARG A 71 -4.22 -5.56 13.67
CA ARG A 71 -3.46 -4.63 12.85
C ARG A 71 -2.93 -5.33 11.59
N PRO A 72 -2.89 -4.63 10.45
CA PRO A 72 -2.25 -5.15 9.24
C PRO A 72 -0.76 -5.40 9.40
N TYR A 73 -0.29 -6.39 8.65
CA TYR A 73 1.11 -6.81 8.57
C TYR A 73 1.81 -7.00 9.92
N MET A 74 1.09 -7.49 10.93
CA MET A 74 1.61 -7.66 12.29
C MET A 74 1.72 -9.14 12.63
N GLN A 75 2.82 -9.52 13.28
CA GLN A 75 2.99 -10.88 13.76
C GLN A 75 2.18 -11.06 15.03
N TYR A 76 1.30 -12.05 15.04
CA TYR A 76 0.50 -12.44 16.19
C TYR A 76 0.85 -13.85 16.64
N THR A 77 0.95 -14.04 17.95
CA THR A 77 0.99 -15.35 18.60
C THR A 77 -0.33 -15.56 19.32
N PHE A 78 -1.13 -16.50 18.83
CA PHE A 78 -2.40 -16.89 19.44
C PHE A 78 -2.20 -18.11 20.31
N HIS A 79 -2.81 -18.09 21.49
CA HIS A 79 -2.84 -19.17 22.45
C HIS A 79 -4.27 -19.64 22.64
N VAL A 80 -4.52 -20.94 22.53
CA VAL A 80 -5.81 -21.58 22.84
C VAL A 80 -5.59 -22.56 23.98
N GLY A 81 -6.09 -22.19 25.15
CA GLY A 81 -6.02 -22.98 26.37
C GLY A 81 -7.38 -23.53 26.78
N VAL A 82 -7.34 -24.46 27.73
CA VAL A 82 -8.52 -25.11 28.29
C VAL A 82 -8.62 -24.72 29.75
N ARG A 83 -9.82 -24.45 30.23
CA ARG A 83 -10.10 -24.26 31.64
C ARG A 83 -11.16 -25.25 32.08
N SER A 84 -11.04 -25.83 33.26
CA SER A 84 -12.18 -26.56 33.84
C SER A 84 -13.26 -25.58 34.29
N LEU A 85 -14.52 -25.93 34.07
CA LEU A 85 -15.64 -25.17 34.59
C LEU A 85 -15.78 -25.44 36.11
N PRO A 86 -16.41 -24.54 36.88
CA PRO A 86 -16.57 -24.73 38.32
C PRO A 86 -17.22 -26.08 38.67
N PRO A 87 -16.84 -26.71 39.81
CA PRO A 87 -15.98 -26.18 40.88
C PRO A 87 -14.51 -26.56 40.70
N GLY A 88 -13.65 -25.58 40.49
CA GLY A 88 -12.20 -25.77 40.33
C GLY A 88 -11.71 -25.33 38.96
N ALA A 89 -11.60 -24.02 38.74
CA ALA A 89 -11.18 -23.41 37.48
C ALA A 89 -9.67 -23.51 37.24
N ARG A 90 -9.17 -24.73 36.98
CA ARG A 90 -7.79 -24.97 36.57
C ARG A 90 -7.63 -24.61 35.10
N GLN A 91 -6.61 -23.82 34.78
CA GLN A 91 -6.21 -23.53 33.41
C GLN A 91 -5.06 -24.48 33.01
N TYR A 92 -5.17 -25.05 31.82
CA TYR A 92 -4.18 -25.93 31.23
C TYR A 92 -3.39 -25.22 30.15
N TRP A 93 -2.15 -25.65 29.94
CA TRP A 93 -1.23 -25.06 28.97
C TRP A 93 -1.85 -24.93 27.57
N PRO A 94 -1.80 -23.73 26.98
CA PRO A 94 -2.39 -23.50 25.67
C PRO A 94 -1.55 -24.09 24.55
N LYS A 95 -2.22 -24.49 23.46
CA LYS A 95 -1.56 -24.64 22.16
C LYS A 95 -1.40 -23.27 21.53
N GLU A 96 -0.31 -23.07 20.79
CA GLU A 96 -0.04 -21.80 20.14
C GLU A 96 0.04 -21.92 18.61
N VAL A 97 -0.29 -20.82 17.94
CA VAL A 97 -0.08 -20.64 16.51
C VAL A 97 0.42 -19.22 16.26
N VAL A 98 1.45 -19.10 15.43
CA VAL A 98 2.07 -17.83 15.08
C VAL A 98 1.75 -17.52 13.62
N ILE A 99 1.22 -16.33 13.36
CA ILE A 99 0.89 -15.86 12.01
C ILE A 99 1.30 -14.42 11.81
N VAL A 100 1.30 -13.97 10.55
CA VAL A 100 1.35 -12.56 10.17
C VAL A 100 0.07 -12.23 9.40
N THR A 101 -0.64 -11.19 9.83
CA THR A 101 -1.83 -10.68 9.11
C THR A 101 -1.44 -10.13 7.75
N ASP A 102 -2.40 -10.09 6.82
CA ASP A 102 -2.08 -9.63 5.47
C ASP A 102 -1.71 -8.12 5.44
N PRO A 103 -0.83 -7.71 4.52
CA PRO A 103 -0.57 -6.31 4.31
C PRO A 103 -1.77 -5.60 3.67
N THR A 104 -1.83 -4.29 3.81
CA THR A 104 -2.78 -3.44 3.10
C THR A 104 -2.08 -2.14 2.69
N GLY A 105 -2.68 -1.40 1.76
CA GLY A 105 -2.17 -0.09 1.37
C GLY A 105 -2.08 0.85 2.58
N PRO A 106 -1.06 1.73 2.64
CA PRO A 106 -0.95 2.71 3.72
C PRO A 106 -2.18 3.62 3.71
N PRO A 107 -2.73 4.00 4.88
CA PRO A 107 -3.95 4.79 4.96
C PRO A 107 -3.77 6.22 4.43
N PHE A 108 -2.53 6.73 4.47
CA PHE A 108 -2.18 8.06 3.99
C PHE A 108 -0.87 8.00 3.22
N VAL A 109 -0.85 8.71 2.09
CA VAL A 109 0.33 8.95 1.28
C VAL A 109 0.50 10.47 1.17
N PHE A 110 1.73 10.95 1.26
CA PHE A 110 2.01 12.37 1.12
C PHE A 110 1.77 12.83 -0.33
N PRO A 111 1.19 14.02 -0.54
CA PRO A 111 1.06 14.56 -1.88
C PRO A 111 2.46 14.80 -2.48
N PRO A 112 2.61 14.64 -3.80
CA PRO A 112 3.84 14.99 -4.49
C PRO A 112 4.17 16.46 -4.33
N GLU A 113 5.44 16.77 -4.03
CA GLU A 113 5.97 18.12 -3.98
C GLU A 113 6.66 18.40 -5.33
N LEU A 114 6.24 19.47 -6.02
CA LEU A 114 6.87 19.90 -7.25
C LEU A 114 8.14 20.68 -6.91
N ASP A 115 9.28 20.26 -7.47
CA ASP A 115 10.53 20.97 -7.27
C ASP A 115 10.62 22.13 -8.27
N GLU A 116 10.29 23.35 -7.84
CA GLU A 116 10.26 24.57 -8.67
C GLU A 116 11.65 24.95 -9.24
N VAL A 117 12.72 24.40 -8.66
CA VAL A 117 14.12 24.77 -8.91
C VAL A 117 14.58 24.51 -10.35
N ILE A 118 13.84 23.73 -11.13
CA ILE A 118 14.20 23.35 -12.50
C ILE A 118 13.44 24.20 -13.54
N THR A 119 12.65 25.20 -13.13
CA THR A 119 12.02 26.12 -14.09
C THR A 119 12.98 27.20 -14.62
N ILE A 120 14.13 27.42 -13.95
CA ILE A 120 15.09 28.49 -14.26
C ILE A 120 16.55 27.99 -14.29
N GLY A 121 16.75 26.73 -14.69
CA GLY A 121 18.10 26.14 -14.86
C GLY A 121 18.37 25.83 -16.33
N LEU A 122 19.56 26.19 -16.83
CA LEU A 122 20.06 25.94 -18.20
C LEU A 122 20.09 24.45 -18.63
N ALA A 123 19.60 23.51 -17.81
CA ALA A 123 19.59 22.06 -18.05
C ALA A 123 18.20 21.45 -18.21
N SER A 124 17.13 22.24 -18.06
CA SER A 124 15.75 21.74 -18.05
C SER A 124 15.14 21.73 -19.44
N ARG A 125 14.69 20.56 -19.91
CA ARG A 125 13.96 20.49 -21.18
C ARG A 125 12.52 21.00 -20.99
N PRO A 126 11.97 21.78 -21.94
CA PRO A 126 10.56 22.14 -21.90
C PRO A 126 9.69 20.88 -21.86
N GLY A 127 8.78 20.80 -20.87
CA GLY A 127 7.90 19.66 -20.66
C GLY A 127 8.41 18.60 -19.68
N GLN A 128 9.53 18.81 -18.99
CA GLN A 128 9.99 17.97 -17.89
C GLN A 128 9.51 18.54 -16.55
N VAL A 129 9.01 17.67 -15.66
CA VAL A 129 8.63 18.01 -14.29
C VAL A 129 9.39 17.07 -13.35
N VAL A 130 9.99 17.63 -12.31
CA VAL A 130 10.61 16.85 -11.24
C VAL A 130 9.69 16.87 -10.02
N VAL A 131 9.41 15.67 -9.54
CA VAL A 131 8.48 15.44 -8.43
C VAL A 131 9.24 14.79 -7.30
N ARG A 132 9.14 15.36 -6.10
CA ARG A 132 9.67 14.78 -4.88
C ARG A 132 8.54 14.14 -4.08
N LEU A 133 8.75 12.89 -3.67
CA LEU A 133 7.81 12.13 -2.85
C LEU A 133 8.46 11.85 -1.50
N ARG A 134 7.68 12.05 -0.44
CA ARG A 134 8.05 11.53 0.88
C ARG A 134 7.61 10.08 1.00
N PRO A 135 8.42 9.20 1.61
CA PRO A 135 8.06 7.81 1.77
C PRO A 135 6.82 7.68 2.67
N ALA A 136 5.89 6.82 2.28
CA ALA A 136 4.79 6.39 3.13
C ALA A 136 5.30 5.46 4.24
N SER A 137 4.55 5.39 5.35
CA SER A 137 4.85 4.47 6.44
C SER A 137 4.66 3.02 6.00
N GLU A 138 5.60 2.15 6.34
CA GLU A 138 5.51 0.70 6.13
C GLU A 138 4.74 -0.02 7.24
N GLU A 139 4.08 0.73 8.14
CA GLU A 139 3.27 0.14 9.21
C GLU A 139 2.24 -0.86 8.65
N TYR A 140 1.70 -0.64 7.46
CA TYR A 140 0.65 -1.49 6.89
C TYR A 140 1.18 -2.59 5.96
N GLY A 141 2.50 -2.68 5.80
CA GLY A 141 3.17 -3.56 4.86
C GLY A 141 4.33 -2.87 4.14
N PRO A 142 5.26 -3.64 3.56
CA PRO A 142 6.36 -3.09 2.78
C PRO A 142 5.84 -2.35 1.54
N ILE A 143 6.43 -1.20 1.23
CA ILE A 143 6.03 -0.41 0.06
C ILE A 143 6.78 -0.90 -1.17
N SER A 144 6.05 -1.38 -2.18
CA SER A 144 6.65 -1.87 -3.43
C SER A 144 6.78 -0.81 -4.51
N HIS A 145 5.75 0.03 -4.70
CA HIS A 145 5.73 1.06 -5.75
C HIS A 145 4.73 2.17 -5.42
N TYR A 146 4.89 3.33 -6.09
CA TYR A 146 3.95 4.44 -6.07
C TYR A 146 3.31 4.60 -7.43
N TRP A 147 2.00 4.83 -7.45
CA TRP A 147 1.27 5.23 -8.65
C TRP A 147 1.28 6.75 -8.74
N LEU A 148 1.93 7.29 -9.77
CA LEU A 148 1.90 8.71 -10.10
C LEU A 148 1.00 8.92 -11.31
N ILE A 149 -0.14 9.56 -11.08
CA ILE A 149 -1.12 9.86 -12.11
C ILE A 149 -1.04 11.34 -12.40
N VAL A 150 -0.66 11.70 -13.63
CA VAL A 150 -0.57 13.08 -14.09
C VAL A 150 -1.79 13.39 -14.94
N VAL A 151 -2.57 14.36 -14.50
CA VAL A 151 -3.80 14.78 -15.18
C VAL A 151 -3.59 16.17 -15.79
N PRO A 152 -3.95 16.38 -17.07
CA PRO A 152 -3.98 17.71 -17.67
C PRO A 152 -4.87 18.69 -16.89
N GLY A 153 -4.42 19.93 -16.67
CA GLY A 153 -5.13 20.93 -15.86
C GLY A 153 -6.49 21.39 -16.38
N ASN A 154 -6.93 20.92 -17.54
CA ASN A 154 -8.29 21.09 -18.05
C ASN A 154 -9.28 20.04 -17.51
N TYR A 155 -8.84 19.15 -16.63
CA TYR A 155 -9.68 18.17 -15.94
C TYR A 155 -9.63 18.43 -14.43
N SER A 156 -10.80 18.51 -13.81
CA SER A 156 -10.94 18.55 -12.36
C SER A 156 -10.69 17.17 -11.75
N LYS A 157 -10.54 17.12 -10.42
CA LYS A 157 -10.42 15.86 -9.68
C LYS A 157 -11.64 14.96 -9.91
N ASP A 158 -12.83 15.55 -9.98
CA ASP A 158 -14.09 14.83 -10.21
C ASP A 158 -14.17 14.29 -11.63
N ASP A 159 -13.65 15.01 -12.62
CA ASP A 159 -13.60 14.52 -14.00
C ASP A 159 -12.75 13.24 -14.11
N VAL A 160 -11.61 13.18 -13.40
CA VAL A 160 -10.67 12.06 -13.46
C VAL A 160 -11.21 10.82 -12.76
N VAL A 161 -11.88 10.99 -11.62
CA VAL A 161 -12.46 9.87 -10.86
C VAL A 161 -13.63 9.23 -11.62
N ASN A 162 -14.32 10.02 -12.44
CA ASN A 162 -15.49 9.57 -13.20
C ASN A 162 -15.17 9.17 -14.65
N MET A 163 -13.94 9.36 -15.13
CA MET A 163 -13.54 8.96 -16.47
C MET A 163 -13.26 7.46 -16.58
N GLY A 164 -13.71 6.88 -17.70
CA GLY A 164 -13.35 5.51 -18.05
C GLY A 164 -11.86 5.41 -18.40
N SER A 165 -11.23 4.26 -18.11
CA SER A 165 -9.82 4.00 -18.42
C SER A 165 -9.47 4.27 -19.90
N ALA A 166 -10.37 3.93 -20.82
CA ALA A 166 -10.22 4.17 -22.25
C ALA A 166 -10.12 5.67 -22.62
N GLU A 167 -10.84 6.54 -21.91
CA GLU A 167 -10.85 7.99 -22.16
C GLU A 167 -9.56 8.64 -21.67
N LEU A 168 -9.06 8.21 -20.50
CA LEU A 168 -7.77 8.66 -19.96
C LEU A 168 -6.60 8.23 -20.86
N GLU A 169 -6.64 7.01 -21.40
CA GLU A 169 -5.64 6.53 -22.37
C GLU A 169 -5.65 7.38 -23.66
N ALA A 170 -6.84 7.62 -24.22
CA ALA A 170 -6.98 8.44 -25.43
C ALA A 170 -6.47 9.87 -25.23
N ALA A 171 -6.80 10.50 -24.09
CA ALA A 171 -6.32 11.83 -23.73
C ALA A 171 -4.79 11.88 -23.57
N THR A 172 -4.20 10.84 -22.96
CA THR A 172 -2.75 10.71 -22.79
C THR A 172 -2.04 10.59 -24.13
N ILE A 173 -2.56 9.75 -25.04
CA ILE A 173 -2.01 9.57 -26.40
C ILE A 173 -2.09 10.89 -27.19
N ALA A 174 -3.22 11.59 -27.12
CA ALA A 174 -3.41 12.88 -27.80
C ALA A 174 -2.41 13.92 -27.30
N ARG A 175 -2.20 14.03 -25.97
CA ARG A 175 -1.23 14.95 -25.38
C ARG A 175 0.20 14.61 -25.78
N ARG A 176 0.56 13.33 -25.82
CA ARG A 176 1.90 12.87 -26.27
C ARG A 176 2.17 13.27 -27.72
N LYS A 177 1.16 13.13 -28.60
CA LYS A 177 1.25 13.54 -30.01
C LYS A 177 1.39 15.06 -30.15
N ALA A 178 0.65 15.84 -29.36
CA ALA A 178 0.75 17.29 -29.34
C ALA A 178 2.13 17.78 -28.86
N LEU A 179 2.65 17.18 -27.79
CA LEU A 179 3.98 17.51 -27.25
C LEU A 179 5.10 17.14 -28.25
N GLY A 180 5.00 15.98 -28.92
CA GLY A 180 5.94 15.60 -29.97
C GLY A 180 5.96 16.59 -31.15
N ARG A 181 4.79 17.13 -31.53
CA ARG A 181 4.70 18.21 -32.52
C ARG A 181 5.37 19.50 -32.02
N GLN A 182 5.10 19.92 -30.79
CA GLN A 182 5.73 21.13 -30.21
C GLN A 182 7.25 21.01 -30.11
N LEU A 183 7.79 19.85 -29.70
CA LEU A 183 9.23 19.59 -29.64
C LEU A 183 9.88 19.50 -31.03
N SER A 184 9.13 19.07 -32.06
CA SER A 184 9.63 19.04 -33.45
C SER A 184 9.74 20.44 -34.07
N VAL A 185 8.97 21.41 -33.57
CA VAL A 185 9.04 22.84 -33.92
C VAL A 185 10.03 23.53 -32.97
N SER A 186 11.25 23.00 -32.86
CA SER A 186 12.35 23.74 -32.23
C SER A 186 12.69 24.96 -33.12
N PRO A 187 12.82 26.18 -32.56
CA PRO A 187 13.13 27.41 -33.32
C PRO A 187 14.35 27.25 -34.22
N THR A 188 15.30 26.40 -33.82
CA THR A 188 16.56 26.15 -34.53
C THR A 188 16.35 25.54 -35.91
N LYS A 189 15.36 24.65 -36.10
CA LYS A 189 15.10 24.04 -37.42
C LYS A 189 14.45 25.03 -38.40
N LYS A 190 13.59 25.91 -37.90
CA LYS A 190 12.90 26.91 -38.72
C LYS A 190 13.88 27.96 -39.24
N VAL A 191 14.74 28.47 -38.35
CA VAL A 191 15.82 29.43 -38.69
C VAL A 191 16.82 28.86 -39.68
N ILE A 192 17.26 27.59 -39.51
CA ILE A 192 18.15 26.92 -40.47
C ILE A 192 17.46 26.73 -41.83
N SER A 193 16.17 26.37 -41.85
CA SER A 193 15.43 26.23 -43.11
C SER A 193 15.26 27.56 -43.85
N GLU A 194 15.04 28.66 -43.12
CA GLU A 194 14.92 30.00 -43.69
C GLU A 194 16.26 30.52 -44.22
N LEU A 195 17.36 30.28 -43.49
CA LEU A 195 18.73 30.59 -43.95
C LEU A 195 19.12 29.81 -45.22
N ILE A 196 18.82 28.51 -45.27
CA ILE A 196 19.08 27.68 -46.46
C ILE A 196 18.22 28.14 -47.65
N SER A 197 16.98 28.56 -47.38
CA SER A 197 16.07 29.08 -48.41
C SER A 197 16.53 30.44 -48.95
N ALA A 198 17.03 31.32 -48.09
CA ALA A 198 17.59 32.62 -48.46
C ALA A 198 18.87 32.47 -49.30
N TYR A 199 19.77 31.56 -48.89
CA TYR A 199 21.00 31.27 -49.63
C TYR A 199 20.72 30.70 -51.04
N ARG A 200 19.74 29.79 -51.16
CA ARG A 200 19.31 29.24 -52.47
C ARG A 200 18.61 30.24 -53.39
N ARG A 201 18.05 31.33 -52.86
CA ARG A 201 17.50 32.44 -53.67
C ARG A 201 18.61 33.36 -54.16
N SER A 202 19.62 33.62 -53.32
CA SER A 202 20.80 34.39 -53.70
C SER A 202 21.56 33.76 -54.87
N LEU A 203 21.75 32.43 -54.83
CA LEU A 203 22.45 31.68 -55.90
C LEU A 203 21.66 31.53 -57.21
N ARG A 204 20.38 31.90 -57.27
CA ARG A 204 19.56 31.87 -58.50
C ARG A 204 19.50 33.21 -59.22
N ASN A 205 20.02 34.26 -58.61
CA ASN A 205 20.04 35.63 -59.16
C ASN A 205 21.46 36.05 -59.61
N LEU A 206 22.37 35.08 -59.77
CA LEU A 206 23.65 35.18 -60.47
C LEU A 206 23.56 34.33 -61.74
#